data_AF-A0A2N2DAQ2-F1
#
_entry.id   AF-A0A2N2DAQ2-F1
#
_cell.length_a   1.000
_cell.length_b   1.000
_cell.length_c   1.000
_cell.angle_alpha   90.00
_cell.angle_beta   90.00
_cell.angle_gamma   90.00
#
_symmetry.space_group_name_H-M   'P 1'
#
loop_
_entity.id
_entity.type
_entity.pdbx_description
1 polymer ?
#
loop_
_entity_poly.entity_id
_entity_poly.type
_entity_poly.pdbx_seq_one_letter_code
_entity_poly.pdbx_strand_id
1 'polypeptide(L)'
;MQYIYTINLFYVLIGFAFGLETFFNEKRKSGKWKVNIRKLVFLGLPTFFLTLTSIPPIIFKLPIYQIDPAILNTGLFFNISEMVLGYVIITSFYKVDQDTKTM
;
A
#
# COMPACT_ATOMS: atom_id res chain seq x y z
N MET A 1 31.19 1.54 -5.59
CA MET A 1 30.29 0.58 -4.90
C MET A 1 29.05 0.39 -5.76
N GLN A 2 28.78 -0.83 -6.19
CA GLN A 2 27.61 -1.15 -7.00
C GLN A 2 26.43 -1.32 -6.05
N TYR A 3 25.48 -0.38 -6.05
CA TYR A 3 24.25 -0.52 -5.26
C TYR A 3 23.46 -1.69 -5.85
N ILE A 4 23.46 -2.82 -5.15
CA ILE A 4 22.60 -3.96 -5.48
C ILE A 4 21.19 -3.53 -5.13
N TYR A 5 20.39 -3.26 -6.16
CA TYR A 5 19.00 -2.96 -5.98
C TYR A 5 18.19 -4.26 -5.97
N THR A 6 17.79 -4.69 -4.78
CA THR A 6 16.93 -5.85 -4.61
C THR A 6 15.49 -5.37 -4.53
N ILE A 7 14.61 -5.85 -5.41
CA ILE A 7 13.16 -5.62 -5.27
C ILE A 7 12.71 -6.39 -4.02
N ASN A 8 12.46 -5.68 -2.92
CA ASN A 8 12.15 -6.30 -1.63
C ASN A 8 10.69 -6.03 -1.25
N LEU A 9 9.75 -6.79 -1.81
CA LEU A 9 8.32 -6.66 -1.47
C LEU A 9 7.96 -7.26 -0.09
N PHE A 10 8.96 -7.61 0.73
CA PHE A 10 8.76 -8.23 2.02
C PHE A 10 7.94 -7.35 2.98
N TYR A 11 8.19 -6.05 3.02
CA TYR A 11 7.44 -5.15 3.89
C TYR A 11 5.99 -4.98 3.45
N VAL A 12 5.69 -5.08 2.14
CA VAL A 12 4.30 -5.14 1.65
C VAL A 12 3.57 -6.35 2.23
N LEU A 13 4.24 -7.51 2.29
CA LEU A 13 3.68 -8.72 2.91
C LEU A 13 3.45 -8.55 4.42
N ILE A 14 4.35 -7.87 5.13
CA ILE A 14 4.13 -7.52 6.55
C ILE A 14 2.91 -6.60 6.70
N GLY A 15 2.80 -5.60 5.83
CA GLY A 15 1.64 -4.72 5.76
C GLY A 15 0.33 -5.47 5.58
N PHE A 16 0.33 -6.45 4.67
CA PHE A 16 -0.80 -7.37 4.50
C PHE A 16 -1.11 -8.13 5.78
N ALA A 17 -0.10 -8.68 6.44
CA ALA A 17 -0.27 -9.43 7.68
C ALA A 17 -0.97 -8.59 8.76
N PHE A 18 -0.62 -7.30 8.90
CA PHE A 18 -1.31 -6.41 9.85
C PHE A 18 -2.77 -6.14 9.52
N GLY A 19 -3.13 -6.11 8.23
CA GLY A 19 -4.51 -5.90 7.81
C GLY A 19 -5.34 -7.18 7.70
N LEU A 20 -4.75 -8.36 7.90
CA LEU A 20 -5.43 -9.65 7.78
C LEU A 20 -6.59 -9.79 8.77
N GLU A 21 -6.44 -9.31 10.00
CA GLU A 21 -7.50 -9.36 11.00
C GLU A 21 -8.76 -8.64 10.50
N THR A 22 -8.61 -7.41 9.99
CA THR A 22 -9.71 -6.64 9.40
C THR A 22 -10.33 -7.38 8.22
N PHE A 23 -9.51 -7.95 7.34
CA PHE A 23 -9.98 -8.68 6.18
C PHE A 23 -10.75 -9.95 6.55
N PHE A 24 -10.29 -10.71 7.56
CA PHE A 24 -11.02 -11.88 8.06
C PHE A 24 -12.33 -11.49 8.74
N ASN A 25 -12.37 -10.36 9.45
CA ASN A 25 -13.61 -9.82 10.01
C ASN A 25 -14.62 -9.46 8.91
N GLU A 26 -14.18 -8.81 7.82
CA GLU A 26 -15.03 -8.55 6.66
C GLU A 26 -15.45 -9.83 5.92
N LYS A 27 -14.57 -10.84 5.85
CA LYS A 27 -14.89 -12.13 5.22
C LYS A 27 -16.03 -12.86 5.94
N ARG A 28 -16.15 -12.71 7.26
CA ARG A 28 -17.22 -13.31 8.10
C ARG A 28 -18.59 -12.67 7.88
N LYS A 29 -18.65 -11.42 7.42
CA LYS A 29 -19.93 -10.73 7.16
C LYS A 29 -20.64 -11.35 5.95
N SER A 30 -21.96 -11.26 5.91
CA SER A 30 -22.72 -11.48 4.68
C SER A 30 -22.60 -10.24 3.77
N GLY A 31 -23.12 -10.29 2.54
CA GLY A 31 -23.12 -9.13 1.64
C GLY A 31 -22.09 -9.18 0.50
N LYS A 32 -22.07 -8.12 -0.29
CA LYS A 32 -21.25 -8.03 -1.52
C LYS A 32 -19.93 -7.36 -1.21
N TRP A 33 -18.84 -7.92 -1.73
CA TRP A 33 -17.53 -7.28 -1.67
C TRP A 33 -17.53 -5.98 -2.45
N LYS A 34 -17.00 -4.94 -1.81
CA LYS A 34 -16.68 -3.65 -2.41
C LYS A 34 -15.25 -3.27 -2.06
N VAL A 35 -14.70 -2.38 -2.86
CA VAL A 35 -13.37 -1.81 -2.66
C VAL A 35 -13.52 -0.33 -2.37
N ASN A 36 -12.87 0.14 -1.31
CA ASN A 36 -12.86 1.55 -0.97
C ASN A 36 -11.89 2.30 -1.90
N ILE A 37 -12.38 2.71 -3.07
CA ILE A 37 -11.60 3.44 -4.07
C ILE A 37 -11.05 4.75 -3.51
N ARG A 38 -11.82 5.44 -2.65
CA ARG A 38 -11.36 6.66 -1.98
C ARG A 38 -10.11 6.37 -1.15
N LYS A 39 -10.11 5.31 -0.34
CA LYS A 39 -8.94 4.90 0.45
C LYS A 39 -7.74 4.54 -0.43
N LEU A 40 -7.95 3.81 -1.52
CA LEU A 40 -6.87 3.47 -2.47
C LEU A 40 -6.30 4.70 -3.17
N VAL A 41 -7.12 5.67 -3.55
CA VAL A 41 -6.64 6.89 -4.22
C VAL A 41 -5.92 7.82 -3.25
N PHE A 42 -6.49 8.08 -2.08
CA PHE A 42 -5.92 9.06 -1.14
C PHE A 42 -4.77 8.51 -0.29
N LEU A 43 -4.73 7.21 0.00
CA LEU A 43 -3.65 6.59 0.79
C LEU A 43 -2.79 5.64 -0.06
N GLY A 44 -3.42 4.85 -0.93
CA GLY A 44 -2.73 3.87 -1.77
C GLY A 44 -1.85 4.51 -2.83
N LEU A 45 -2.33 5.51 -3.58
CA LEU A 45 -1.50 6.15 -4.62
C LEU A 45 -0.26 6.83 -4.03
N PRO A 46 -0.35 7.68 -2.98
CA PRO A 46 0.85 8.29 -2.42
C PRO A 46 1.87 7.25 -1.92
N THR A 47 1.42 6.23 -1.19
CA THR A 47 2.31 5.18 -0.66
C THR A 47 2.87 4.27 -1.75
N PHE A 48 2.11 4.06 -2.83
CA PHE A 48 2.58 3.36 -4.02
C PHE A 48 3.68 4.15 -4.73
N PHE A 49 3.51 5.46 -4.91
CA PHE A 49 4.56 6.31 -5.47
C PHE A 49 5.84 6.27 -4.63
N LEU A 50 5.73 6.36 -3.30
CA LEU A 50 6.88 6.26 -2.40
C LEU A 50 7.55 4.89 -2.50
N THR A 51 6.77 3.81 -2.59
CA THR A 51 7.31 2.46 -2.83
C THR A 51 8.02 2.36 -4.18
N LEU A 52 7.50 2.98 -5.25
CA LEU A 52 8.18 2.95 -6.55
C LEU A 52 9.54 3.65 -6.53
N THR A 53 9.75 4.61 -5.63
CA THR A 53 11.06 5.27 -5.49
C THR A 53 12.12 4.39 -4.82
N SER A 54 11.73 3.28 -4.17
CA SER A 54 12.67 2.25 -3.70
C SER A 54 13.16 1.33 -4.84
N ILE A 55 12.46 1.35 -5.98
CA ILE A 55 12.81 0.58 -7.18
C ILE A 55 13.84 1.36 -8.01
N PRO A 56 14.82 0.69 -8.65
CA PRO A 56 15.85 1.36 -9.42
C PRO A 56 15.27 2.21 -10.54
N PRO A 57 15.85 3.40 -10.79
CA PRO A 57 15.43 4.27 -11.90
C PRO A 57 15.64 3.63 -13.29
N ILE A 58 16.31 2.47 -13.36
CA ILE A 58 16.44 1.65 -14.58
C ILE A 58 15.06 1.16 -15.07
N ILE A 59 14.10 0.95 -14.16
CA ILE A 59 12.77 0.40 -14.50
C ILE A 59 11.73 1.53 -14.67
N PHE A 60 11.84 2.62 -13.89
CA PHE A 60 10.90 3.74 -13.92
C PHE A 60 11.64 5.08 -14.08
N LYS A 61 11.48 5.74 -15.24
CA LYS A 61 11.89 7.14 -15.46
C LYS A 61 10.90 8.11 -14.82
N LEU A 62 10.75 8.04 -13.49
CA LEU A 62 9.92 8.99 -12.75
C LEU A 62 10.73 10.27 -12.46
N PRO A 63 10.12 11.48 -12.52
CA PRO A 63 10.77 12.72 -12.12
C PRO A 63 10.81 12.82 -10.59
N ILE A 64 11.70 12.05 -9.95
CA ILE A 64 11.84 11.96 -8.49
C ILE A 64 12.63 13.15 -7.88
N TYR A 65 13.03 14.10 -8.73
CA TYR A 65 14.02 15.15 -8.42
C TYR A 65 13.59 16.20 -7.36
N GLN A 66 12.41 16.08 -6.75
CA GLN A 66 11.90 17.07 -5.79
C GLN A 66 11.79 16.57 -4.34
N ILE A 67 12.10 15.29 -4.07
CA ILE A 67 12.10 14.77 -2.71
C ILE A 67 13.50 14.97 -2.12
N ASP A 68 13.56 15.55 -0.92
CA ASP A 68 14.82 15.80 -0.20
C ASP A 68 15.62 14.48 -0.10
N PRO A 69 16.87 14.44 -0.61
CA PRO A 69 17.73 13.27 -0.49
C PRO A 69 17.90 12.77 0.94
N ALA A 70 17.80 13.65 1.96
CA ALA A 70 17.88 13.26 3.36
C ALA A 70 16.72 12.34 3.80
N ILE A 71 15.53 12.53 3.22
CA ILE A 71 14.35 11.68 3.46
C ILE A 71 14.54 10.32 2.76
N LEU A 72 15.03 10.35 1.52
CA LEU A 72 15.30 9.15 0.71
C LEU A 72 16.50 8.33 1.21
N ASN A 73 17.38 8.90 2.03
CA ASN A 73 18.55 8.20 2.56
C ASN A 73 18.22 7.26 3.75
N THR A 74 16.95 7.25 4.20
CA THR A 74 16.52 6.35 5.27
C THR A 74 15.79 5.15 4.67
N GLY A 75 16.47 3.99 4.60
CA GLY A 75 15.83 2.74 4.17
C GLY A 75 14.56 2.40 4.95
N LEU A 76 14.46 2.91 6.19
CA LEU A 76 13.28 2.81 7.04
C LEU A 76 12.03 3.50 6.46
N PHE A 77 12.17 4.64 5.77
CA PHE A 77 11.04 5.33 5.16
C PHE A 77 10.39 4.51 4.05
N PHE A 78 11.19 3.86 3.21
CA PHE A 78 10.69 2.96 2.16
C PHE A 78 10.04 1.72 2.75
N ASN A 79 10.67 1.09 3.75
CA ASN A 79 10.12 -0.07 4.43
C ASN A 79 8.74 0.23 5.05
N ILE A 80 8.59 1.40 5.70
CA ILE A 80 7.31 1.84 6.25
C ILE A 80 6.31 2.11 5.13
N SER A 81 6.72 2.78 4.06
CA SER A 81 5.84 3.09 2.92
C SER A 81 5.30 1.81 2.26
N GLU A 82 6.14 0.81 2.07
CA GLU A 82 5.79 -0.52 1.57
C GLU A 82 4.81 -1.24 2.50
N MET A 83 5.07 -1.17 3.81
CA MET A 83 4.19 -1.76 4.82
C MET A 83 2.81 -1.08 4.87
N VAL A 84 2.77 0.26 4.79
CA VAL A 84 1.51 1.01 4.72
C VAL A 84 0.76 0.68 3.43
N LEU A 85 1.46 0.55 2.30
CA LEU A 85 0.85 0.16 1.02
C LEU A 85 0.15 -1.20 1.13
N GLY A 86 0.85 -2.22 1.67
CA GLY A 86 0.28 -3.54 1.91
C GLY A 86 -0.97 -3.46 2.79
N TYR A 87 -0.84 -2.78 3.94
CA TYR A 87 -1.96 -2.59 4.87
C TYR A 87 -3.17 -1.90 4.20
N VAL A 88 -2.95 -0.83 3.45
CA VAL A 88 -4.02 -0.08 2.77
C VAL A 88 -4.73 -0.94 1.74
N ILE A 89 -3.99 -1.73 0.94
CA ILE A 89 -4.58 -2.61 -0.07
C ILE A 89 -5.49 -3.64 0.60
N ILE A 90 -5.01 -4.41 1.58
CA ILE A 90 -5.83 -5.48 2.19
C ILE A 90 -7.03 -4.92 2.96
N THR A 91 -6.87 -3.78 3.63
CA THR A 91 -7.96 -3.13 4.39
C THR A 91 -8.83 -2.22 3.53
N SER A 92 -8.65 -2.20 2.21
CA SER A 92 -9.56 -1.52 1.27
C SER A 92 -10.76 -2.38 0.89
N PHE A 93 -10.67 -3.70 1.08
CA PHE A 93 -11.74 -4.65 0.82
C PHE A 93 -12.69 -4.71 1.99
N TYR A 94 -13.98 -4.51 1.74
CA TYR A 94 -15.04 -4.57 2.75
C TYR A 94 -16.32 -5.15 2.15
N LYS A 95 -17.22 -5.66 3.00
CA LYS A 95 -18.55 -6.09 2.57
C LYS A 95 -19.60 -5.03 2.90
N VAL A 96 -20.52 -4.83 1.95
CA VAL A 96 -21.73 -4.04 2.16
C VAL A 96 -22.91 -4.99 2.26
N ASP A 97 -23.62 -4.89 3.38
CA ASP A 97 -24.86 -5.64 3.61
C ASP A 97 -25.93 -5.23 2.59
N GLN A 98 -26.75 -6.21 2.18
CA GLN A 98 -27.80 -5.96 1.18
C GLN A 98 -29.03 -5.24 1.75
N ASP A 99 -29.12 -5.10 3.08
CA ASP A 99 -30.26 -4.48 3.76
C ASP A 99 -30.17 -2.95 3.87
N THR A 100 -29.09 -2.33 3.38
CA THR A 100 -29.06 -0.87 3.19
C THR A 100 -29.70 -0.50 1.84
N LYS A 101 -30.93 -0.96 1.60
CA LYS A 101 -31.81 -0.33 0.63
C LYS A 101 -32.55 0.80 1.36
N THR A 102 -32.25 2.03 0.96
CA THR A 102 -33.09 3.24 1.15
C THR A 102 -33.53 3.54 2.59
N MET A 103 -32.80 4.43 3.25
CA MET A 103 -33.41 5.53 4.02
C MET A 103 -32.90 6.84 3.46
#